data_AF-A0AAU6KZT4-F1
#
_entry.id   AF-A0AAU6KZT4-F1
#
_cell.length_a   1.000
_cell.length_b   1.000
_cell.length_c   1.000
_cell.angle_alpha   90.00
_cell.angle_beta   90.00
_cell.angle_gamma   90.00
#
_symmetry.space_group_name_H-M   'P 1'
#
loop_
_entity.id
_entity.type
_entity.pdbx_description
1 polymer ?
#
loop_
_entity_poly.entity_id
_entity_poly.type
_entity_poly.pdbx_seq_one_letter_code
_entity_poly.pdbx_strand_id
1 'polypeptide(L)'
;MTTVMLRILGEKIHDNRFLRLMRNMLKAGYMEDWIWNATHSGSPQGGVVSPILSNIYLHKMDEYVEKVLIHKYTRGRVRKPNRAFHRVWAAIGSARKRGDRAKVRELRKQLHSMPSVDTQDPGYRRLRYVRYADDTLLGFAGPKAEAEEIKERSGAIPA
;
A
#
# COMPACT_ATOMS: atom_id res chain seq x y z
N MET A 1 -9.99 -18.11 11.85
CA MET A 1 -10.31 -16.66 11.94
C MET A 1 -10.81 -16.23 13.33
N THR A 2 -11.78 -16.91 13.94
CA THR A 2 -12.35 -16.55 15.26
C THR A 2 -11.35 -16.58 16.42
N THR A 3 -10.41 -17.54 16.44
CA THR A 3 -9.35 -17.63 17.46
C THR A 3 -8.34 -16.49 17.36
N VAL A 4 -8.09 -16.01 16.14
CA VAL A 4 -7.11 -14.95 15.82
C VAL A 4 -7.64 -13.60 16.27
N MET A 5 -8.90 -13.29 15.96
CA MET A 5 -9.58 -12.06 16.42
C MET A 5 -9.60 -11.96 17.96
N LEU A 6 -9.97 -13.05 18.65
CA LEU A 6 -10.00 -13.08 20.12
C LEU A 6 -8.61 -12.93 20.73
N ARG A 7 -7.57 -13.47 20.07
CA ARG A 7 -6.17 -13.30 20.50
C ARG A 7 -5.72 -11.85 20.34
N ILE A 8 -6.01 -11.23 19.18
CA ILE A 8 -5.69 -9.81 18.92
C ILE A 8 -6.38 -8.88 19.91
N LEU A 9 -7.67 -9.13 20.19
CA LEU A 9 -8.41 -8.36 21.20
C LEU A 9 -7.83 -8.58 22.61
N GLY A 10 -7.47 -9.82 22.94
CA GLY A 10 -6.88 -10.19 24.23
C GLY A 10 -5.49 -9.61 24.49
N GLU A 11 -4.75 -9.19 23.45
CA GLU A 11 -3.47 -8.47 23.62
C GLU A 11 -3.66 -7.09 24.25
N LYS A 12 -4.80 -6.42 24.00
CA LYS A 12 -5.08 -5.07 24.48
C LYS A 12 -6.18 -5.00 25.54
N ILE A 13 -7.12 -5.95 25.53
CA ILE A 13 -8.28 -5.97 26.42
C ILE A 13 -8.18 -7.18 27.34
N HIS A 14 -8.03 -6.91 28.64
CA HIS A 14 -7.88 -7.94 29.68
C HIS A 14 -9.20 -8.32 30.36
N ASP A 15 -10.33 -7.77 29.90
CA ASP A 15 -11.65 -8.11 30.43
C ASP A 15 -12.15 -9.45 29.88
N ASN A 16 -12.07 -10.47 30.74
CA ASN A 16 -12.52 -11.82 30.45
C ASN A 16 -14.03 -11.93 30.16
N ARG A 17 -14.87 -11.06 30.73
CA ARG A 17 -16.32 -11.07 30.50
C ARG A 17 -16.64 -10.55 29.10
N PHE A 18 -15.95 -9.50 28.67
CA PHE A 18 -16.02 -8.98 27.31
C PHE A 18 -15.51 -9.98 26.28
N LEU A 19 -14.32 -10.58 26.48
CA LEU A 19 -13.77 -11.59 25.57
C LEU A 19 -14.68 -12.83 25.45
N ARG A 20 -15.35 -13.22 26.54
CA ARG A 20 -16.31 -14.34 26.52
C ARG A 20 -17.59 -13.98 25.77
N LEU A 21 -18.09 -12.75 25.90
CA LEU A 21 -19.22 -12.25 25.12
C LEU A 21 -18.90 -12.24 23.62
N MET A 22 -17.74 -11.70 23.24
CA MET A 22 -17.25 -11.68 21.85
C MET A 22 -17.09 -13.09 21.28
N ARG A 23 -16.58 -14.03 22.07
CA ARG A 23 -16.45 -15.45 21.67
C ARG A 23 -17.82 -16.08 21.39
N ASN A 24 -18.80 -15.81 22.24
CA ASN A 24 -20.14 -16.35 22.07
C ASN A 24 -20.85 -15.73 20.86
N MET A 25 -20.68 -14.41 20.65
CA MET A 25 -21.21 -13.71 19.48
C MET A 25 -20.61 -14.23 18.17
N LEU A 26 -19.29 -14.46 18.14
CA LEU A 26 -18.60 -15.02 16.96
C LEU A 26 -18.92 -16.51 16.71
N LYS A 27 -19.33 -17.26 17.73
CA LYS A 27 -19.74 -18.67 17.62
C LYS A 27 -21.20 -18.84 17.19
N ALA A 28 -22.04 -17.81 17.33
CA ALA A 28 -23.48 -17.90 17.11
C ALA A 28 -23.88 -17.94 15.61
N GLY A 29 -22.94 -17.81 14.67
CA GLY A 29 -23.21 -17.83 13.23
C GLY A 29 -23.94 -16.57 12.72
N TYR A 30 -24.07 -16.44 11.39
CA TYR A 30 -24.92 -15.43 10.77
C TYR A 30 -25.63 -15.95 9.53
N MET A 31 -26.73 -15.28 9.21
CA MET A 31 -27.56 -15.57 8.06
C MET A 31 -27.41 -14.42 7.07
N GLU A 32 -27.00 -14.72 5.86
CA GLU A 32 -26.89 -13.79 4.73
C GLU A 32 -27.60 -14.45 3.55
N ASP A 33 -28.48 -13.71 2.88
CA ASP A 33 -29.26 -14.16 1.71
C ASP A 33 -29.98 -15.52 1.85
N TRP A 34 -30.64 -15.75 2.99
CA TRP A 34 -31.47 -16.95 3.27
C TRP A 34 -30.75 -18.30 3.19
N ILE A 35 -29.41 -18.32 3.18
CA ILE A 35 -28.60 -19.54 3.22
C ILE A 35 -27.88 -19.62 4.58
N TRP A 36 -28.09 -20.73 5.29
CA TRP A 36 -27.45 -20.99 6.57
C TRP A 36 -26.02 -21.49 6.35
N ASN A 37 -25.02 -20.66 6.63
CA ASN A 37 -23.61 -21.02 6.48
C ASN A 37 -22.95 -21.27 7.84
N ALA A 38 -22.43 -22.48 8.05
CA ALA A 38 -21.58 -22.77 9.21
C ALA A 38 -20.28 -21.98 9.09
N THR A 39 -19.95 -21.19 10.12
CA THR A 39 -18.80 -20.28 10.16
C THR A 39 -17.45 -21.00 10.01
N HIS A 40 -16.98 -21.13 8.76
CA HIS A 40 -15.57 -21.41 8.43
C HIS A 40 -14.80 -20.15 8.00
N SER A 41 -15.48 -19.06 7.64
CA SER A 41 -14.86 -17.78 7.27
C SER A 41 -15.84 -16.61 7.41
N GLY A 42 -15.46 -15.57 8.17
CA GLY A 42 -16.19 -14.29 8.24
C GLY A 42 -17.01 -14.06 9.51
N SER A 43 -16.90 -12.84 10.04
CA SER A 43 -17.79 -12.29 11.07
C SER A 43 -19.17 -11.99 10.45
N PRO A 44 -20.28 -12.13 11.19
CA PRO A 44 -21.61 -11.72 10.76
C PRO A 44 -21.66 -10.31 10.16
N GLN A 45 -21.73 -10.14 8.84
CA GLN A 45 -22.14 -8.84 8.27
C GLN A 45 -23.64 -8.66 8.57
N GLY A 46 -23.93 -8.01 9.70
CA GLY A 46 -25.30 -7.84 10.20
C GLY A 46 -25.42 -7.55 11.70
N GLY A 47 -24.36 -7.77 12.49
CA GLY A 47 -24.27 -7.22 13.85
C GLY A 47 -23.68 -5.81 13.82
N VAL A 48 -24.21 -4.87 14.61
CA VAL A 48 -23.69 -3.49 14.77
C VAL A 48 -22.17 -3.43 15.02
N VAL A 49 -21.61 -4.53 15.53
CA VAL A 49 -20.21 -4.68 15.93
C VAL A 49 -19.30 -5.19 14.78
N SER A 50 -19.86 -5.72 13.69
CA SER A 50 -19.10 -6.30 12.58
C SER A 50 -18.16 -5.32 11.86
N PRO A 51 -18.59 -4.09 11.52
CA PRO A 51 -17.69 -3.10 10.89
C PRO A 51 -16.52 -2.73 11.80
N ILE A 52 -16.73 -2.71 13.11
CA ILE A 52 -15.71 -2.38 14.12
C ILE A 52 -14.70 -3.53 14.20
N LEU A 53 -15.18 -4.77 14.24
CA LEU A 53 -14.34 -5.95 14.31
C LEU A 53 -13.48 -6.15 13.07
N SER A 54 -14.05 -5.99 11.88
CA SER A 54 -13.30 -6.06 10.62
C SER A 54 -12.19 -5.00 10.59
N ASN A 55 -12.46 -3.78 11.05
CA ASN A 55 -11.44 -2.73 11.12
C ASN A 55 -10.32 -3.04 12.12
N ILE A 56 -10.63 -3.65 13.28
CA ILE A 56 -9.61 -4.07 14.25
C ILE A 56 -8.72 -5.17 13.68
N TYR A 57 -9.32 -6.14 12.97
CA TYR A 57 -8.57 -7.19 12.30
C TYR A 57 -7.68 -6.62 11.19
N LEU A 58 -8.24 -5.77 10.31
CA LEU A 58 -7.52 -5.13 9.22
C LEU A 58 -6.39 -4.21 9.72
N HIS A 59 -6.54 -3.61 10.91
CA HIS A 59 -5.47 -2.81 11.50
C HIS A 59 -4.18 -3.62 11.79
N LYS A 60 -4.28 -4.91 12.14
CA LYS A 60 -3.09 -5.76 12.30
C LYS A 60 -2.40 -6.04 10.96
N MET A 61 -3.19 -6.18 9.90
CA MET A 61 -2.67 -6.27 8.53
C MET A 61 -1.97 -4.96 8.14
N ASP A 62 -2.60 -3.81 8.41
CA ASP A 62 -2.01 -2.48 8.19
C ASP A 62 -0.65 -2.35 8.92
N GLU A 63 -0.58 -2.75 10.20
CA GLU A 63 0.67 -2.75 10.99
C GLU A 63 1.76 -3.61 10.34
N TYR A 64 1.43 -4.79 9.84
CA TYR A 64 2.40 -5.67 9.17
C TYR A 64 2.91 -5.04 7.87
N VAL A 65 2.01 -4.47 7.06
CA VAL A 65 2.38 -3.81 5.81
C VAL A 65 3.31 -2.63 6.10
N GLU A 66 2.97 -1.77 7.06
CA GLU A 66 3.75 -0.58 7.41
C GLU A 66 5.11 -0.94 8.02
N LYS A 67 5.14 -1.85 8.99
CA LYS A 67 6.37 -2.15 9.74
C LYS A 67 7.31 -3.08 8.99
N VAL A 68 6.80 -3.99 8.16
CA VAL A 68 7.60 -5.03 7.52
C VAL A 68 7.76 -4.75 6.03
N LEU A 69 6.66 -4.66 5.28
CA LEU A 69 6.72 -4.56 3.82
C LEU A 69 7.25 -3.21 3.36
N ILE A 70 6.71 -2.10 3.89
CA ILE A 70 7.16 -0.76 3.50
C ILE A 70 8.64 -0.58 3.86
N HIS A 71 9.07 -0.98 5.06
CA HIS A 71 10.48 -0.86 5.46
C HIS A 71 11.43 -1.73 4.62
N LYS A 72 11.04 -2.95 4.26
CA LYS A 72 11.89 -3.86 3.48
C LYS A 72 12.05 -3.44 2.01
N TYR A 73 10.95 -3.00 1.40
CA TYR A 73 10.87 -2.72 -0.04
C TYR A 73 10.99 -1.24 -0.40
N THR A 74 11.09 -0.34 0.59
CA THR A 74 11.38 1.08 0.35
C THR A 74 12.88 1.35 0.47
N ARG A 75 13.49 1.82 -0.62
CA ARG A 75 14.93 2.10 -0.70
C ARG A 75 15.20 3.38 -1.49
N GLY A 76 16.23 4.11 -1.08
CA GLY A 76 16.60 5.39 -1.69
C GLY A 76 15.70 6.55 -1.23
N ARG A 77 16.28 7.72 -1.00
CA ARG A 77 15.51 8.94 -0.65
C ARG A 77 15.00 9.66 -1.89
N VAL A 78 15.82 9.76 -2.93
CA VAL A 78 15.54 10.51 -4.15
C VAL A 78 15.98 9.68 -5.36
N ARG A 79 15.22 9.75 -6.46
CA ARG A 79 15.63 9.15 -7.74
C ARG A 79 16.85 9.88 -8.31
N LYS A 80 17.73 9.17 -8.98
CA LYS A 80 18.89 9.79 -9.64
C LYS A 80 18.44 10.83 -10.68
N PRO A 81 19.10 12.00 -10.74
CA PRO A 81 18.81 13.01 -11.74
C PRO A 81 19.22 12.53 -13.13
N ASN A 82 18.43 12.88 -14.15
CA ASN A 82 18.76 12.55 -15.54
C ASN A 82 19.81 13.55 -16.08
N ARG A 83 21.04 13.08 -16.28
CA ARG A 83 22.14 13.91 -16.80
C ARG A 83 21.83 14.53 -18.17
N ALA A 84 21.14 13.81 -19.06
CA ALA A 84 20.77 14.33 -20.38
C ALA A 84 19.80 15.51 -20.26
N PHE A 85 18.80 15.40 -19.37
CA PHE A 85 17.87 16.49 -19.07
C PHE A 85 18.60 17.74 -18.57
N HIS A 86 19.51 17.58 -17.61
CA HIS A 86 20.26 18.71 -17.06
C HIS A 86 21.18 19.39 -18.10
N ARG A 87 21.75 18.62 -19.05
CA ARG A 87 22.53 19.19 -20.16
C ARG A 87 21.67 20.08 -21.05
N VAL A 88 20.49 19.61 -21.46
CA VAL A 88 19.55 20.39 -22.29
C VAL A 88 19.04 21.61 -21.52
N TRP A 89 18.74 21.46 -20.23
CA TRP A 89 18.31 22.57 -19.37
C TRP A 89 19.39 23.66 -19.26
N ALA A 90 20.65 23.28 -19.04
CA ALA A 90 21.77 24.21 -19.03
C ALA A 90 21.96 24.90 -20.39
N ALA A 91 21.81 24.16 -21.50
CA ALA A 91 21.88 24.71 -22.85
C ALA A 91 20.77 25.75 -23.12
N ILE A 92 19.55 25.55 -22.60
CA ILE A 92 18.46 26.53 -22.65
C ILE A 92 18.87 27.82 -21.93
N GLY A 93 19.48 27.71 -20.74
CA GLY A 93 19.98 28.87 -19.99
C GLY A 93 21.01 29.67 -20.78
N SER A 94 21.97 28.98 -21.41
CA SER A 94 23.00 29.59 -22.26
C SER A 94 22.45 30.20 -23.55
N ALA A 95 21.40 29.62 -24.14
CA ALA A 95 20.74 30.16 -25.34
C ALA A 95 19.89 31.40 -25.03
N ARG A 96 19.23 31.43 -23.86
CA ARG A 96 18.50 32.61 -23.37
C ARG A 96 19.42 33.82 -23.18
N LYS A 97 20.59 33.62 -22.58
CA LYS A 97 21.59 34.70 -22.39
C LYS A 97 22.08 35.29 -23.72
N ARG A 98 22.11 34.47 -24.78
CA ARG A 98 22.50 34.87 -26.14
C ARG A 98 21.35 35.48 -26.97
N GLY A 99 20.12 35.52 -26.44
CA GLY A 99 18.96 36.02 -27.15
C GLY A 99 18.41 35.11 -28.25
N ASP A 100 18.94 33.88 -28.39
CA ASP A 100 18.54 32.94 -29.45
C ASP A 100 17.22 32.24 -29.10
N ARG A 101 16.11 32.87 -29.49
CA ARG A 101 14.75 32.37 -29.26
C ARG A 101 14.44 31.09 -30.04
N ALA A 102 15.04 30.90 -31.21
CA ALA A 102 14.80 29.73 -32.05
C ALA A 102 15.39 28.48 -31.38
N LYS A 103 16.63 28.56 -30.90
CA LYS A 103 17.28 27.46 -30.20
C LYS A 103 16.62 27.11 -28.87
N VAL A 104 16.15 28.12 -28.12
CA VAL A 104 15.39 27.89 -26.88
C VAL A 104 14.11 27.10 -27.14
N ARG A 105 13.39 27.40 -28.22
CA ARG A 105 12.16 26.68 -28.60
C ARG A 105 12.45 25.23 -28.99
N GLU A 106 13.51 24.98 -29.74
CA GLU A 106 13.94 23.63 -30.11
C GLU A 106 14.33 22.79 -28.89
N LEU A 107 15.19 23.34 -28.02
CA LEU A 107 15.64 22.65 -26.80
C LEU A 107 14.49 22.39 -25.82
N ARG A 108 13.49 23.28 -25.73
CA ARG A 108 12.27 23.03 -24.94
C ARG A 108 11.44 21.87 -25.49
N LYS A 109 11.32 21.74 -26.81
CA LYS A 109 10.66 20.57 -27.41
C LYS A 109 11.38 19.29 -27.02
N GLN A 110 12.73 19.28 -27.09
CA GLN A 110 13.53 18.15 -26.64
C GLN A 110 13.32 17.85 -25.15
N LEU A 111 13.22 18.89 -24.32
CA LEU A 111 13.01 18.75 -22.87
C LEU A 111 11.67 18.07 -22.53
N HIS A 112 10.59 18.38 -23.25
CA HIS A 112 9.30 17.71 -23.03
C HIS A 112 9.33 16.21 -23.33
N SER A 113 10.23 15.77 -24.21
CA SER A 113 10.39 14.35 -24.58
C SER A 113 11.20 13.54 -23.57
N MET A 114 11.83 14.17 -22.57
CA MET A 114 12.72 13.49 -21.64
C MET A 114 12.33 13.73 -20.17
N PRO A 115 12.35 12.69 -19.32
CA PRO A 115 12.05 12.86 -17.91
C PRO A 115 13.21 13.57 -17.19
N SER A 116 12.87 14.39 -16.19
CA SER A 116 13.85 15.10 -15.35
C SER A 116 14.66 14.19 -14.43
N VAL A 117 14.08 13.04 -14.07
CA VAL A 117 14.69 12.04 -13.20
C VAL A 117 14.72 10.70 -13.91
N ASP A 118 15.67 9.85 -13.53
CA ASP A 118 15.68 8.48 -14.00
C ASP A 118 14.46 7.75 -13.44
N THR A 119 13.58 7.33 -14.35
CA THR A 119 12.31 6.69 -14.00
C THR A 119 12.53 5.21 -13.66
N GLN A 120 13.60 4.61 -14.19
CA GLN A 120 13.95 3.20 -14.00
C GLN A 120 15.16 3.01 -13.08
N ASP A 121 15.42 3.98 -12.19
CA ASP A 121 16.54 3.93 -11.26
C ASP A 121 16.49 2.68 -10.37
N PRO A 122 17.44 1.73 -10.50
CA PRO A 122 17.46 0.51 -9.70
C PRO A 122 17.61 0.79 -8.20
N GLY A 123 18.21 1.94 -7.84
CA GLY A 123 18.46 2.37 -6.47
C GLY A 123 17.26 3.03 -5.77
N TYR A 124 16.18 3.32 -6.49
CA TYR A 124 14.98 3.91 -5.92
C TYR A 124 13.82 2.92 -5.94
N ARG A 125 13.40 2.48 -4.75
CA ARG A 125 12.22 1.64 -4.54
C ARG A 125 11.26 2.34 -3.59
N ARG A 126 9.96 2.35 -3.91
CA ARG A 126 8.94 2.89 -3.02
C ARG A 126 7.72 1.99 -3.03
N LEU A 127 7.36 1.48 -1.87
CA LEU A 127 6.06 0.86 -1.65
C LEU A 127 5.15 1.87 -0.95
N ARG A 128 3.93 2.05 -1.46
CA ARG A 128 2.86 2.83 -0.84
C ARG A 128 1.69 1.90 -0.60
N TYR A 129 1.06 2.08 0.55
CA TYR A 129 -0.13 1.32 0.94
C TYR A 129 -1.22 2.32 1.34
N VAL A 130 -2.43 2.09 0.84
CA VAL A 130 -3.63 2.86 1.21
C VAL A 130 -4.77 1.87 1.36
N ARG A 131 -5.47 1.92 2.49
CA ARG A 131 -6.71 1.17 2.72
C ARG A 131 -7.89 2.13 2.78
N TYR A 132 -8.97 1.76 2.09
CA TYR A 132 -10.25 2.47 2.13
C TYR A 132 -11.36 1.46 2.39
N ALA A 133 -11.84 1.42 3.65
CA ALA A 133 -12.79 0.42 4.11
C ALA A 133 -12.34 -1.01 3.78
N ASP A 134 -13.02 -1.65 2.82
CA ASP A 134 -12.77 -3.01 2.36
C ASP A 134 -11.78 -3.08 1.18
N ASP A 135 -11.51 -1.94 0.52
CA ASP A 135 -10.56 -1.85 -0.59
C ASP A 135 -9.14 -1.55 -0.10
N THR A 136 -8.15 -2.26 -0.64
CA THR A 136 -6.73 -2.02 -0.37
C THR A 136 -5.95 -1.79 -1.66
N LEU A 137 -5.11 -0.76 -1.66
CA LEU A 137 -4.27 -0.40 -2.80
C LEU A 137 -2.79 -0.41 -2.39
N LEU A 138 -2.01 -1.21 -3.10
CA LEU A 138 -0.54 -1.26 -3.00
C LEU A 138 0.07 -0.67 -4.27
N GLY A 139 0.74 0.47 -4.13
CA GLY A 139 1.49 1.10 -5.20
C GLY A 139 2.98 0.83 -5.05
N PHE A 140 3.61 0.12 -5.98
CA PHE A 140 5.05 -0.14 -5.97
C PHE A 140 5.76 0.53 -7.15
N ALA A 141 6.83 1.26 -6.85
CA ALA A 141 7.75 1.81 -7.83
C ALA A 141 9.04 0.97 -7.87
N GLY A 142 9.16 0.13 -8.89
CA GLY A 142 10.31 -0.74 -9.17
C GLY A 142 9.98 -1.77 -10.26
N PRO A 143 10.92 -2.67 -10.62
CA PRO A 143 10.69 -3.79 -11.52
C PRO A 143 9.50 -4.67 -11.13
N LYS A 144 8.84 -5.15 -12.18
CA LYS A 144 7.61 -5.96 -12.10
C LYS A 144 7.79 -7.24 -11.28
N ALA A 145 8.95 -7.90 -11.39
CA ALA A 145 9.23 -9.14 -10.65
C ALA A 145 9.12 -8.96 -9.12
N GLU A 146 9.60 -7.83 -8.59
CA GLU A 146 9.47 -7.54 -7.15
C GLU A 146 8.03 -7.16 -6.78
N ALA A 147 7.28 -6.54 -7.69
CA ALA A 147 5.86 -6.27 -7.46
C ALA A 147 5.06 -7.58 -7.32
N GLU A 148 5.38 -8.58 -8.12
CA GLU A 148 4.79 -9.93 -8.05
C GLU A 148 5.15 -10.62 -6.73
N GLU A 149 6.41 -10.55 -6.28
CA GLU A 149 6.82 -11.09 -4.97
C GLU A 149 6.07 -10.40 -3.81
N ILE A 150 5.89 -9.07 -3.87
CA ILE A 150 5.13 -8.33 -2.86
C ILE A 150 3.66 -8.76 -2.87
N LYS A 151 3.08 -9.00 -4.06
CA LYS A 151 1.71 -9.51 -4.21
C LYS A 151 1.56 -10.91 -3.59
N GLU A 152 2.49 -11.81 -3.85
CA GLU A 152 2.47 -13.15 -3.26
C GLU A 152 2.62 -13.11 -1.73
N ARG A 153 3.56 -12.31 -1.21
CA ARG A 153 3.76 -12.17 0.25
C ARG A 153 2.60 -11.49 0.96
N SER A 154 1.94 -10.52 0.33
CA SER A 154 0.76 -9.87 0.89
C SER A 154 -0.47 -10.79 0.85
N GLY A 155 -0.56 -11.69 -0.12
CA GLY A 155 -1.57 -12.77 -0.14
C GLY A 155 -1.27 -13.92 0.83
N ALA A 156 -0.02 -14.11 1.23
CA ALA A 156 0.45 -15.21 2.08
C ALA A 156 0.55 -14.85 3.58
N ILE A 157 -0.13 -13.79 4.04
CA ILE A 157 -0.11 -13.42 5.47
C ILE A 157 -0.67 -14.61 6.28
N PRO A 158 0.13 -15.24 7.15
CA PRO A 158 -0.33 -16.39 7.92
C PRO A 158 -1.46 -15.94 8.84
N ALA A 159 -2.58 -16.64 8.74
CA ALA A 159 -3.75 -16.51 9.61
C ALA A 159 -3.40 -16.76 11.09
#